data_AF-A0A7C2G5H6-F1
#
_entry.id   AF-A0A7C2G5H6-F1
#
_cell.length_a   1.000
_cell.length_b   1.000
_cell.length_c   1.000
_cell.angle_alpha   90.00
_cell.angle_beta   90.00
_cell.angle_gamma   90.00
#
_symmetry.space_group_name_H-M   'P 1'
#
loop_
_entity.id
_entity.type
_entity.pdbx_description
1 polymer ?
#
loop_
_entity_poly.entity_id
_entity_poly.type
_entity_poly.pdbx_seq_one_letter_code
_entity_poly.pdbx_strand_id
1 'polypeptide(L)'
;MRWAIGVKDIVRSGEVPLPVDEAIIRMIRARMDEAGCVRIGPSPGDEVEVVEGPLRGLRGILEREVGDRERVIVLLTAIEYQARVVIERRAVRAIVGEWI
;
A
#
# COMPACT_ATOMS: atom_id res chain seq x y z
N MET A 1 -18.12 -9.91 -24.12
CA MET A 1 -16.80 -10.48 -24.47
C MET A 1 -16.47 -11.57 -23.44
N ARG A 2 -16.67 -12.85 -23.77
CA ARG A 2 -16.54 -13.98 -22.81
C ARG A 2 -15.30 -14.86 -23.07
N TRP A 3 -14.47 -14.50 -24.04
CA TRP A 3 -13.35 -15.34 -24.50
C TRP A 3 -12.13 -14.48 -24.83
N ALA A 4 -11.50 -13.92 -23.78
CA ALA A 4 -10.16 -13.36 -23.89
C ALA A 4 -9.19 -14.34 -23.21
N ILE A 5 -8.14 -14.72 -23.93
CA ILE A 5 -7.15 -15.68 -23.44
C ILE A 5 -6.47 -15.06 -22.21
N GLY A 6 -6.46 -15.76 -21.08
CA GLY A 6 -5.91 -15.24 -19.81
C GLY A 6 -6.91 -14.45 -18.94
N VAL A 7 -8.18 -14.31 -19.35
CA VAL A 7 -9.24 -13.72 -18.51
C VAL A 7 -10.06 -14.83 -17.86
N LYS A 8 -10.10 -14.85 -16.53
CA LYS A 8 -10.87 -15.84 -15.76
C LYS A 8 -12.37 -15.55 -15.75
N ASP A 9 -12.76 -14.29 -15.45
CA ASP A 9 -14.14 -13.83 -15.49
C ASP A 9 -14.20 -12.29 -15.45
N ILE A 10 -15.40 -11.73 -15.61
CA ILE A 10 -15.72 -10.31 -15.41
C ILE A 10 -16.52 -10.16 -14.11
N VAL A 11 -16.13 -9.21 -13.26
CA VAL A 11 -16.86 -8.91 -12.01
C VAL A 11 -18.26 -8.39 -12.35
N ARG A 12 -19.29 -9.11 -11.89
CA ARG A 12 -20.70 -8.85 -12.19
C ARG A 12 -21.58 -8.99 -10.95
N SER A 13 -22.73 -8.34 -11.00
CA SER A 13 -23.85 -8.58 -10.09
C SER A 13 -25.01 -9.11 -10.93
N GLY A 14 -25.41 -10.36 -10.69
CA GLY A 14 -26.33 -11.07 -11.58
C GLY A 14 -25.70 -11.28 -12.97
N GLU A 15 -26.46 -10.96 -14.02
CA GLU A 15 -26.05 -11.16 -15.41
C GLU A 15 -25.31 -9.95 -16.03
N VAL A 16 -25.21 -8.82 -15.31
CA VAL A 16 -24.67 -7.57 -15.86
C VAL A 16 -23.31 -7.25 -15.23
N PRO A 17 -22.28 -6.90 -16.03
CA PRO A 17 -21.03 -6.38 -15.51
C PRO A 17 -21.27 -5.18 -14.58
N LEU A 18 -20.59 -5.13 -13.45
CA LEU A 18 -20.72 -4.00 -12.54
C LEU A 18 -19.96 -2.80 -13.13
N PRO A 19 -20.64 -1.68 -13.45
CA PRO A 19 -19.95 -0.48 -13.88
C PRO A 19 -19.13 0.09 -12.73
N VAL A 20 -17.92 0.52 -13.03
CA VAL A 20 -17.07 1.26 -12.10
C VAL A 20 -17.16 2.73 -12.45
N ASP A 21 -17.33 3.57 -11.43
CA ASP A 21 -17.38 5.03 -11.62
C ASP A 21 -16.09 5.55 -12.27
N GLU A 22 -16.23 6.46 -13.23
CA GLU A 22 -15.11 7.05 -13.96
C GLU A 22 -14.11 7.74 -13.01
N ALA A 23 -14.58 8.33 -11.90
CA ALA A 23 -13.71 8.91 -10.88
C ALA A 23 -12.79 7.87 -10.22
N ILE A 24 -13.29 6.65 -9.99
CA ILE A 24 -12.50 5.55 -9.43
C ILE A 24 -11.46 5.09 -10.47
N ILE A 25 -11.86 4.95 -11.73
CA ILE A 25 -10.93 4.57 -12.82
C ILE A 25 -9.81 5.60 -12.93
N ARG A 26 -10.14 6.90 -12.92
CA ARG A 26 -9.16 7.99 -12.95
C ARG A 26 -8.22 7.96 -11.74
N MET A 27 -8.76 7.75 -10.54
CA MET A 27 -7.96 7.66 -9.31
C MET A 27 -6.95 6.50 -9.38
N ILE A 28 -7.37 5.33 -9.88
CA ILE A 28 -6.47 4.18 -10.03
C ILE A 28 -5.40 4.49 -11.08
N ARG A 29 -5.78 5.02 -12.25
CA ARG A 29 -4.85 5.37 -13.34
C ARG A 29 -3.82 6.42 -12.92
N ALA A 30 -4.21 7.41 -12.12
CA ALA A 30 -3.30 8.44 -11.61
C ALA A 30 -2.21 7.87 -10.69
N ARG A 31 -2.39 6.67 -10.16
CA ARG A 31 -1.42 5.97 -9.30
C ARG A 31 -0.63 4.89 -10.04
N MET A 32 -0.89 4.69 -11.33
CA MET A 32 -0.18 3.71 -12.14
C MET A 32 1.19 4.27 -12.55
N ASP A 33 2.19 3.40 -12.57
CA ASP A 33 3.47 3.66 -13.23
C ASP A 33 3.36 3.49 -14.75
N GLU A 34 4.48 3.70 -15.46
CA GLU A 34 4.57 3.53 -16.92
C GLU A 34 4.25 2.11 -17.40
N ALA A 35 4.37 1.11 -16.52
CA ALA A 35 4.01 -0.28 -16.79
C ALA A 35 2.53 -0.59 -16.48
N GLY A 36 1.74 0.40 -16.04
CA GLY A 36 0.34 0.22 -15.67
C GLY A 36 0.13 -0.44 -14.31
N CYS A 37 1.14 -0.50 -13.46
CA CYS A 37 1.07 -1.09 -12.14
C CYS A 37 0.83 -0.04 -11.05
N VAL A 38 -0.01 -0.36 -10.06
CA VAL A 38 -0.20 0.47 -8.86
C VAL A 38 0.59 -0.13 -7.71
N ARG A 39 1.46 0.66 -7.07
CA ARG A 39 2.10 0.26 -5.81
C ARG A 39 1.07 0.24 -4.68
N ILE A 40 0.91 -0.93 -4.07
CA ILE A 40 0.05 -1.11 -2.90
C ILE A 40 0.92 -1.09 -1.65
N GLY A 41 0.86 0.00 -0.89
CA GLY A 41 1.57 0.17 0.38
C GLY A 41 2.99 0.75 0.26
N PRO A 42 3.63 1.04 1.42
CA PRO A 42 5.01 1.52 1.49
C PRO A 42 6.02 0.44 1.05
N SER A 43 7.19 0.87 0.58
CA SER A 43 8.35 0.02 0.25
C SER A 43 9.55 0.31 1.14
N PRO A 44 10.53 -0.59 1.19
CA PRO A 44 11.77 -0.35 1.91
C PRO A 44 12.41 1.00 1.53
N GLY A 45 12.73 1.82 2.52
CA GLY A 45 13.24 3.18 2.37
C GLY A 45 12.19 4.28 2.52
N ASP A 46 10.90 3.96 2.41
CA ASP A 46 9.84 4.97 2.57
C ASP A 46 9.70 5.39 4.04
N GLU A 47 9.50 6.69 4.28
CA GLU A 47 9.03 7.17 5.58
C GLU A 47 7.58 6.73 5.81
N VAL A 48 7.32 6.18 7.00
CA VAL A 48 6.02 5.67 7.40
C VAL A 48 5.62 6.17 8.78
N GLU A 49 4.32 6.34 8.97
CA GLU A 49 3.69 6.57 10.26
C GLU A 49 2.88 5.34 10.67
N VAL A 50 3.03 4.92 11.93
CA VAL A 50 2.21 3.85 12.53
C VAL A 50 0.82 4.42 12.82
N VAL A 51 -0.21 3.85 12.20
CA VAL A 51 -1.59 4.36 12.29
C VAL A 51 -2.44 3.63 13.33
N GLU A 52 -2.00 2.45 13.78
CA GLU A 52 -2.76 1.58 14.70
C GLU A 52 -1.86 0.90 15.74
N GLY A 53 -2.47 0.43 16.85
CA GLY A 53 -1.77 -0.28 17.91
C GLY A 53 -1.04 0.63 18.92
N PRO A 54 -0.26 0.04 19.85
CA PRO A 54 0.37 0.78 20.96
C PRO A 54 1.43 1.79 20.52
N LEU A 55 1.91 1.69 19.28
CA LEU A 55 2.93 2.57 18.71
C LEU A 55 2.34 3.62 17.76
N ARG A 56 1.01 3.79 17.76
CA ARG A 56 0.31 4.76 16.92
C ARG A 56 0.87 6.17 17.10
N GLY A 57 1.11 6.85 15.98
CA GLY A 57 1.64 8.21 15.91
C GLY A 57 3.17 8.28 15.85
N LEU A 58 3.88 7.16 15.98
CA LEU A 58 5.33 7.12 15.79
C LEU A 58 5.69 7.02 14.30
N ARG A 59 6.77 7.70 13.93
CA ARG A 59 7.32 7.73 12.56
C ARG A 59 8.63 6.98 12.46
N GLY A 60 8.92 6.46 11.28
CA GLY A 60 10.13 5.72 11.01
C GLY A 60 10.33 5.43 9.53
N ILE A 61 11.40 4.70 9.23
CA ILE A 61 11.71 4.24 7.87
C ILE A 61 11.33 2.76 7.77
N LEU A 62 10.62 2.39 6.71
CA LEU A 62 10.35 0.98 6.42
C LEU A 62 11.66 0.30 6.00
N GLU A 63 12.15 -0.67 6.75
CA GLU A 63 13.46 -1.28 6.47
C GLU A 63 13.35 -2.48 5.53
N ARG A 64 12.41 -3.39 5.80
CA ARG A 64 12.13 -4.56 4.96
C ARG A 64 10.78 -5.19 5.27
N GLU A 65 10.24 -5.89 4.28
CA GLU A 65 9.10 -6.80 4.46
C GLU A 65 9.59 -8.13 5.06
N VAL A 66 8.77 -8.78 5.90
CA VAL A 66 9.09 -10.06 6.55
C VAL A 66 8.01 -11.08 6.22
N GLY A 67 8.41 -12.19 5.59
CA GLY A 67 7.51 -13.28 5.20
C GLY A 67 6.67 -12.97 3.95
N ASP A 68 5.47 -13.54 3.91
CA ASP A 68 4.45 -13.50 2.86
C ASP A 68 3.71 -12.15 2.72
N ARG A 69 4.43 -11.04 2.99
CA ARG A 69 4.02 -9.62 2.84
C ARG A 69 3.08 -9.04 3.91
N GLU A 70 2.75 -9.78 4.96
CA GLU A 70 1.80 -9.27 5.97
C GLU A 70 2.46 -8.47 7.10
N ARG A 71 3.78 -8.61 7.30
CA ARG A 71 4.53 -7.92 8.36
C ARG A 71 5.73 -7.15 7.81
N VAL A 72 6.04 -6.03 8.42
CA VAL A 72 7.15 -5.13 8.05
C VAL A 72 7.98 -4.78 9.27
N ILE A 73 9.28 -4.54 9.06
CA ILE A 73 10.16 -3.97 10.08
C ILE A 73 10.25 -2.46 9.84
N VAL A 74 9.95 -1.69 10.87
CA VAL A 74 10.08 -0.23 10.87
C VAL A 74 11.21 0.18 11.82
N LEU A 75 12.09 1.07 11.34
CA LEU A 75 13.10 1.75 12.14
C LEU A 75 12.50 3.05 12.67
N LEU A 76 12.13 3.09 13.94
CA LEU A 76 11.49 4.26 14.54
C LEU A 76 12.52 5.35 14.87
N THR A 77 12.18 6.60 14.59
CA THR A 77 12.95 7.77 15.04
C THR A 77 12.42 8.22 16.39
N ALA A 78 12.65 7.42 17.44
CA ALA A 78 12.39 7.83 18.82
C ALA A 78 13.65 8.51 19.38
N ILE A 79 13.44 9.64 20.07
CA ILE A 79 14.48 10.52 20.64
C ILE A 79 15.56 9.67 21.34
N GLU A 80 16.79 9.74 20.82
CA GLU A 80 18.03 9.05 21.24
C GLU A 80 18.13 7.51 21.08
N TYR A 81 17.09 6.78 20.68
CA TYR A 81 17.15 5.31 20.53
C TYR A 81 16.46 4.80 19.25
N GLN A 82 17.25 4.25 18.33
CA GLN A 82 16.75 3.56 17.13
C GLN A 82 16.29 2.14 17.48
N ALA A 83 14.97 1.97 17.66
CA ALA A 83 14.36 0.66 17.90
C ALA A 83 13.86 0.02 16.59
N ARG A 84 14.09 -1.29 16.43
CA ARG A 84 13.55 -2.11 15.34
C ARG A 84 12.30 -2.83 15.82
N VAL A 85 11.16 -2.62 15.16
CA VAL A 85 9.88 -3.24 15.56
C VAL A 85 9.27 -3.99 14.38
N VAL A 86 8.69 -5.17 14.65
CA VAL A 86 7.92 -5.96 13.67
C VAL A 86 6.43 -5.65 13.86
N ILE A 87 5.77 -5.11 12.83
CA ILE A 87 4.33 -4.77 12.86
C ILE A 87 3.63 -5.18 11.56
N GLU A 88 2.30 -5.28 11.60
CA GLU A 88 1.47 -5.61 10.43
C GLU A 88 1.56 -4.50 9.36
N ARG A 89 1.66 -4.87 8.09
CA ARG A 89 1.81 -3.94 6.95
C ARG A 89 0.65 -2.96 6.82
N ARG A 90 -0.56 -3.38 7.18
CA ARG A 90 -1.76 -2.52 7.20
C ARG A 90 -1.74 -1.45 8.30
N ALA A 91 -0.91 -1.62 9.34
CA ALA A 91 -0.80 -0.68 10.45
C ALA A 91 0.18 0.48 10.17
N VAL A 92 0.74 0.58 8.95
CA VAL A 92 1.62 1.68 8.53
C VAL A 92 1.10 2.38 7.28
N ARG A 93 1.36 3.68 7.19
CA ARG A 93 1.06 4.48 6.00
C ARG A 93 2.30 5.29 5.58
N ALA A 94 2.58 5.32 4.28
CA ALA A 94 3.63 6.16 3.72
C ALA A 94 3.33 7.65 3.94
N ILE A 95 4.36 8.43 4.25
CA ILE A 95 4.31 9.89 4.30
C ILE A 95 4.83 10.40 2.95
N VAL A 96 3.98 11.09 2.18
CA VAL A 96 4.44 11.79 0.98
C VAL A 96 4.98 13.14 1.43
N GLY A 97 6.31 13.27 1.45
CA GLY A 97 6.97 14.54 1.70
C GLY A 97 6.85 15.45 0.47
N GLU A 98 6.27 16.63 0.67
CA GLU A 98 6.40 17.77 -0.25
C GLU A 98 7.85 18.28 -0.11
N TRP A 99 8.73 17.83 -1.00
CA TRP A 99 10.12 18.32 -1.03
C TRP A 99 10.17 19.57 -1.90
N ILE A 100 10.39 20.72 -1.25
CA ILE A 100 10.86 21.97 -1.88
C ILE A 100 12.31 21.79 -2.30
#